data_AF-A0A3B0Q9F2-F1
#
_entry.id   AF-A0A3B0Q9F2-F1
#
_cell.length_a   1.000
_cell.length_b   1.000
_cell.length_c   1.000
_cell.angle_alpha   90.00
_cell.angle_beta   90.00
_cell.angle_gamma   90.00
#
_symmetry.space_group_name_H-M   'P 1'
#
loop_
_entity.id
_entity.type
_entity.pdbx_description
1 polymer ?
#
loop_
_entity_poly.entity_id
_entity_poly.type
_entity_poly.pdbx_seq_one_letter_code
_entity_poly.pdbx_strand_id
1 'polypeptide(L)'
;MNAFKSIEYPDVREFIFNSISNIKNEMKKVIFEQPDKKNMGSTIVAFIYLKEIKKIILFYSGDSRCYIYKQKGEFIQATKDHNLLNRW
;
A
#
# COMPACT_ATOMS: atom_id res chain seq x y z
N MET A 1 17.85 17.46 11.68
CA MET A 1 16.39 17.37 11.47
C MET A 1 16.15 17.34 9.98
N ASN A 2 15.66 16.23 9.43
CA ASN A 2 15.26 16.21 8.02
C ASN A 2 14.05 17.13 7.88
N ALA A 3 14.19 18.20 7.10
CA ALA A 3 13.08 19.08 6.77
C ALA A 3 12.07 18.25 5.97
N PHE A 4 10.88 18.04 6.54
CA PHE A 4 9.78 17.46 5.79
C PHE A 4 9.35 18.46 4.73
N LYS A 5 9.61 18.13 3.47
CA LYS A 5 9.13 18.91 2.34
C LYS A 5 7.67 18.52 2.12
N SER A 6 6.73 19.45 2.31
CA SER A 6 5.35 19.23 1.90
C SER A 6 5.32 19.21 0.37
N ILE A 7 4.63 18.21 -0.19
CA ILE A 7 4.35 18.13 -1.61
C ILE A 7 2.83 18.09 -1.72
N GLU A 8 2.26 19.08 -2.40
CA GLU A 8 0.85 19.02 -2.78
C GLU A 8 0.73 18.06 -3.96
N TYR A 9 0.03 16.96 -3.74
CA TYR A 9 -0.37 16.07 -4.81
C TYR A 9 -1.79 16.42 -5.24
N PRO A 10 -2.00 16.88 -6.49
CA PRO A 10 -3.35 17.16 -6.99
C PRO A 10 -4.18 15.88 -7.07
N ASP A 11 -3.54 14.72 -7.23
CA ASP A 11 -4.18 13.40 -7.20
C ASP A 11 -3.44 12.42 -6.28
N VAL A 12 -4.10 12.03 -5.19
CA VAL A 12 -3.59 11.04 -4.21
C VAL A 12 -3.42 9.66 -4.85
N ARG A 13 -4.24 9.31 -5.86
CA ARG A 13 -4.10 8.04 -6.58
C ARG A 13 -2.77 8.00 -7.33
N GLU A 14 -2.45 9.08 -8.04
CA GLU A 14 -1.19 9.20 -8.77
C GLU A 14 0.01 9.14 -7.81
N PHE A 15 -0.06 9.84 -6.67
CA PHE A 15 0.95 9.75 -5.62
C PHE A 15 1.21 8.31 -5.17
N ILE A 16 0.14 7.58 -4.83
CA ILE A 16 0.24 6.19 -4.36
C ILE A 16 0.84 5.31 -5.46
N PHE A 17 0.34 5.44 -6.69
CA PHE A 17 0.82 4.63 -7.82
C PHE A 17 2.31 4.87 -8.10
N ASN A 18 2.73 6.13 -8.16
CA ASN A 18 4.12 6.51 -8.37
C ASN A 18 5.02 6.05 -7.22
N SER A 19 4.56 6.17 -5.98
CA SER A 19 5.29 5.67 -4.81
C SER A 19 5.52 4.16 -4.88
N ILE A 20 4.49 3.37 -5.21
CA ILE A 20 4.60 1.92 -5.35
C ILE A 20 5.49 1.56 -6.55
N SER A 21 5.39 2.28 -7.67
CA SER A 21 6.23 2.08 -8.85
C SER A 21 7.71 2.31 -8.53
N ASN A 22 8.02 3.39 -7.80
CA ASN A 22 9.37 3.70 -7.36
C ASN A 22 9.94 2.59 -6.46
N ILE A 23 9.17 2.13 -5.46
CA ILE A 23 9.58 1.01 -4.60
C ILE A 23 9.88 -0.25 -5.42
N LYS A 24 9.02 -0.59 -6.39
CA LYS A 24 9.25 -1.73 -7.29
C LYS A 24 10.54 -1.58 -8.10
N ASN A 25 10.87 -0.38 -8.54
CA ASN A 25 12.11 -0.12 -9.28
C ASN A 25 13.34 -0.23 -8.37
N GLU A 26 13.28 0.26 -7.13
CA GLU A 26 14.35 0.06 -6.15
C GLU A 26 14.54 -1.43 -5.82
N MET A 27 13.46 -2.20 -5.67
CA MET A 27 13.55 -3.64 -5.48
C MET A 27 14.25 -4.35 -6.66
N LYS A 28 14.01 -3.91 -7.90
CA LYS A 28 14.72 -4.44 -9.07
C LYS A 28 16.22 -4.15 -9.00
N LYS A 29 16.62 -2.96 -8.53
CA LYS A 29 18.05 -2.61 -8.34
C LYS A 29 18.72 -3.53 -7.33
N VAL A 30 18.06 -3.81 -6.20
CA VAL A 30 18.57 -4.76 -5.19
C VAL A 30 18.80 -6.15 -5.78
N ILE A 31 17.94 -6.61 -6.70
CA ILE A 31 18.12 -7.91 -7.37
C ILE A 31 19.39 -7.95 -8.24
N PHE A 32 19.80 -6.83 -8.86
CA PHE A 32 21.05 -6.78 -9.61
C PHE A 32 22.27 -6.93 -8.71
N GLU A 33 22.24 -6.36 -7.51
CA GLU A 33 23.32 -6.44 -6.53
C GLU A 33 23.32 -7.78 -5.76
N GLN A 34 22.15 -8.39 -5.58
CA GLN A 34 21.93 -9.59 -4.77
C GLN A 34 21.04 -10.59 -5.55
N PRO A 35 21.62 -11.35 -6.51
CA PRO A 35 20.85 -12.23 -7.41
C PRO A 35 20.10 -13.36 -6.70
N ASP A 36 20.56 -13.77 -5.51
CA ASP A 36 19.88 -14.73 -4.63
C ASP A 36 18.49 -14.23 -4.18
N LYS A 37 18.29 -12.90 -4.20
CA LYS A 37 17.00 -12.26 -3.88
C LYS A 37 16.08 -12.08 -5.07
N LYS A 38 16.39 -12.63 -6.25
CA LYS A 38 15.60 -12.45 -7.49
C LYS A 38 14.10 -12.75 -7.33
N ASN A 39 13.75 -13.72 -6.48
CA ASN A 39 12.36 -14.14 -6.26
C ASN A 39 11.75 -13.51 -5.00
N MET A 40 12.42 -12.55 -4.36
CA MET A 40 11.86 -11.87 -3.20
C MET A 40 10.61 -11.07 -3.61
N GLY A 41 9.62 -11.07 -2.73
CA GLY A 41 8.41 -10.29 -2.88
C GLY A 41 7.85 -9.97 -1.51
N SER A 42 7.09 -8.89 -1.44
CA SER A 42 6.32 -8.54 -0.26
C SER A 42 4.96 -8.05 -0.71
N THR A 43 3.96 -8.32 0.12
CA THR A 43 2.68 -7.63 0.07
C THR A 43 2.82 -6.21 0.60
N ILE A 44 1.80 -5.39 0.36
CA ILE A 44 1.63 -4.09 1.01
C ILE A 44 0.16 -3.90 1.35
N VAL A 45 -0.11 -3.37 2.55
CA VAL A 45 -1.40 -2.82 2.93
C VAL A 45 -1.13 -1.54 3.72
N ALA A 46 -1.69 -0.43 3.29
CA ALA A 46 -1.46 0.86 3.92
C ALA A 46 -2.62 1.80 3.67
N PHE A 47 -2.70 2.86 4.48
CA PHE A 47 -3.74 3.85 4.33
C PHE A 47 -3.23 5.27 4.56
N ILE A 48 -3.89 6.24 3.91
CA ILE A 48 -3.72 7.66 4.17
C ILE A 48 -4.99 8.14 4.89
N TYR A 49 -4.81 8.75 6.06
CA TYR A 49 -5.91 9.38 6.80
C TYR A 49 -5.97 10.87 6.49
N LEU A 50 -7.06 11.31 5.86
CA LEU A 50 -7.36 12.70 5.56
C LEU A 50 -8.22 13.26 6.69
N LYS A 51 -7.59 13.93 7.65
CA LYS A 51 -8.20 14.34 8.92
C LYS A 51 -9.32 15.36 8.73
N GLU A 52 -9.14 16.29 7.81
CA GLU A 52 -10.04 17.42 7.53
C GLU A 52 -11.41 16.93 7.07
N ILE A 53 -11.41 15.92 6.21
CA ILE A 53 -12.62 15.32 5.64
C ILE A 53 -13.00 13.98 6.29
N LYS A 54 -12.27 13.56 7.32
CA LYS A 54 -12.45 12.29 8.04
C LYS A 54 -12.56 11.08 7.12
N LYS A 55 -11.71 11.02 6.08
CA LYS A 55 -11.67 9.91 5.12
C LYS A 55 -10.37 9.12 5.23
N ILE A 56 -10.45 7.83 4.91
CA ILE A 56 -9.30 6.96 4.78
C ILE A 56 -9.20 6.53 3.32
N ILE A 57 -8.02 6.65 2.73
CA ILE A 57 -7.69 6.08 1.42
C ILE A 57 -6.86 4.83 1.68
N LEU A 58 -7.45 3.66 1.44
CA LEU A 58 -6.81 2.36 1.58
C LEU A 58 -6.23 1.91 0.24
N PHE A 59 -4.99 1.42 0.25
CA PHE A 59 -4.34 0.83 -0.90
C PHE A 59 -3.54 -0.40 -0.48
N TYR A 60 -3.51 -1.40 -1.36
CA TYR A 60 -2.89 -2.68 -1.05
C TYR A 60 -2.49 -3.45 -2.31
N SER A 61 -1.53 -4.35 -2.15
CA SER A 61 -1.12 -5.32 -3.17
C SER A 61 -0.75 -6.62 -2.47
N GLY A 62 -1.42 -7.70 -2.84
CA GLY A 62 -1.24 -9.01 -2.21
C GLY A 62 -2.43 -9.38 -1.34
N ASP A 63 -2.19 -10.22 -0.34
CA ASP A 63 -3.19 -10.80 0.53
C ASP A 63 -3.06 -10.35 2.00
N SER A 64 -2.23 -9.35 2.28
CA SER A 64 -2.29 -8.62 3.55
C SER A 64 -3.59 -7.83 3.66
N ARG A 65 -4.10 -7.74 4.90
CA ARG A 65 -5.48 -7.32 5.15
C ARG A 65 -5.58 -6.06 5.98
N CYS A 66 -6.59 -5.25 5.68
CA CYS A 66 -7.03 -4.15 6.52
C CYS A 66 -8.45 -4.45 7.01
N TYR A 67 -8.70 -4.22 8.30
CA TYR A 67 -10.00 -4.42 8.90
C TYR A 67 -10.51 -3.11 9.51
N ILE A 68 -11.81 -2.88 9.39
CA ILE A 68 -12.52 -1.79 10.04
C ILE A 68 -13.33 -2.42 11.18
N TYR A 69 -13.03 -1.98 12.41
CA TYR A 69 -13.81 -2.33 13.59
C TYR A 69 -14.76 -1.18 13.93
N LYS A 70 -16.07 -1.44 13.92
CA LYS A 70 -17.09 -0.45 14.27
C LYS A 70 -17.54 -0.59 15.71
N GLN A 71 -18.13 0.48 16.25
CA GLN A 71 -18.58 0.58 17.64
C GLN A 71 -19.56 -0.52 18.09
N LYS A 72 -20.31 -1.14 17.17
CA LYS A 72 -21.26 -2.23 17.46
C LYS A 72 -20.66 -3.64 17.38
N GLY A 73 -19.33 -3.75 17.35
CA GLY A 73 -18.64 -5.03 17.23
C GLY A 73 -18.57 -5.58 15.79
N GLU A 74 -19.08 -4.83 14.79
CA GLU A 74 -18.94 -5.23 13.39
C GLU A 74 -17.46 -5.16 12.98
N PHE A 75 -16.95 -6.28 12.45
CA PHE A 75 -15.60 -6.40 11.94
C PHE A 75 -15.64 -6.66 10.43
N ILE A 76 -15.20 -5.67 9.64
CA ILE A 76 -15.31 -5.71 8.19
C ILE A 76 -13.91 -5.75 7.59
N GLN A 77 -13.64 -6.74 6.76
CA GLN A 77 -12.43 -6.76 5.94
C GLN A 77 -12.57 -5.74 4.81
N ALA A 78 -11.70 -4.73 4.78
CA ALA A 78 -11.73 -3.67 3.79
C ALA A 78 -10.93 -3.99 2.52
N THR A 79 -10.13 -5.07 2.53
CA THR A 79 -9.32 -5.56 1.40
C THR A 79 -9.92 -6.84 0.82
N LYS A 80 -9.78 -7.08 -0.48
CA LYS A 80 -10.01 -8.40 -1.11
C LYS A 80 -8.65 -9.01 -1.43
N ASP A 81 -8.31 -10.15 -0.83
CA ASP A 81 -6.97 -10.74 -1.01
C ASP A 81 -6.67 -11.03 -2.48
N HIS A 82 -5.49 -10.63 -2.97
CA HIS A 82 -5.01 -10.97 -4.31
C HIS A 82 -4.42 -12.39 -4.35
N ASN A 83 -5.22 -13.40 -4.02
CA ASN A 83 -4.84 -14.81 -4.03
C ASN A 83 -5.60 -15.59 -5.11
N LEU A 84 -5.22 -16.87 -5.31
CA LEU A 84 -5.82 -17.72 -6.34
C LEU A 84 -7.33 -17.96 -6.11
N LEU A 85 -7.74 -18.10 -4.85
CA LEU A 85 -9.13 -18.36 -4.48
C LEU A 85 -10.05 -17.19 -4.86
N ASN A 86 -9.54 -15.96 -4.80
CA ASN A 86 -10.27 -14.74 -5.11
C ASN A 86 -10.21 -14.32 -6.58
N ARG A 87 -9.61 -15.14 -7.47
CA ARG A 87 -9.63 -14.95 -8.93
C ARG A 87 -10.93 -15.48 -9.56
N TRP A 88 -12.08 -14.98 -9.14
CA TRP A 88 -13.37 -15.16 -9.82
C TRP A 88 -14.21 -13.89 -9.66
#